data_AF-A5L8G9-F1
#
_entry.id   AF-A5L8G9-F1
#
_cell.length_a   1.000
_cell.length_b   1.000
_cell.length_c   1.000
_cell.angle_alpha   90.00
_cell.angle_beta   90.00
_cell.angle_gamma   90.00
#
_symmetry.space_group_name_H-M   'P 1'
#
loop_
_entity.id
_entity.type
_entity.pdbx_description
1 polymer ?
#
loop_
_entity_poly.entity_id
_entity_poly.type
_entity_poly.pdbx_seq_one_letter_code
_entity_poly.pdbx_strand_id
1 'polypeptide(L)'
;MLANDESLPEEESSDEAPINNTLSEYDLYPILMDYLKSEHQLYCLRIDEKRSKNNLGSGGNQWLHPDIVAMEPVAQQWHQYVKSCVLQGGGQSVRLWSFEVKKTLTMGNVRKCFFQAVSNSSWASEGYLVATSIADSRVEQELRMLSALHGIGVILLSVNNPSESELLLPAKKRPEIDWQSVNRIVEENADFKDFIDLVSNYYHYQTGRVRSKDWNH
;
A
#
# COMPACT_ATOMS: atom_id res chain seq x y z
N MET A 1 -18.62 56.14 -39.79
CA MET A 1 -17.69 55.10 -39.31
C MET A 1 -18.15 54.73 -37.91
N LEU A 2 -18.91 53.65 -37.80
CA LEU A 2 -19.34 53.07 -36.52
C LEU A 2 -18.30 52.00 -36.17
N ALA A 3 -17.63 52.13 -35.03
CA ALA A 3 -16.77 51.09 -34.50
C ALA A 3 -17.65 50.07 -33.76
N ASN A 4 -17.72 48.85 -34.28
CA ASN A 4 -18.24 47.69 -33.56
C ASN A 4 -17.21 47.30 -32.50
N ASP A 5 -17.62 47.37 -31.24
CA ASP A 5 -16.91 46.82 -30.09
C ASP A 5 -17.34 45.34 -29.97
N GLU A 6 -16.50 44.43 -30.47
CA GLU A 6 -16.71 42.98 -30.32
C GLU A 6 -16.34 42.58 -28.89
N SER A 7 -17.35 42.34 -28.06
CA SER A 7 -17.19 41.72 -26.74
C SER A 7 -16.72 40.27 -26.92
N LEU A 8 -15.50 39.99 -26.45
CA LEU A 8 -14.98 38.63 -26.29
C LEU A 8 -15.85 37.84 -25.29
N PRO A 9 -16.15 36.55 -25.52
CA PRO A 9 -16.90 35.75 -24.56
C PRO A 9 -16.05 35.52 -23.30
N GLU A 10 -16.62 35.83 -22.14
CA GLU A 10 -16.07 35.42 -20.84
C GLU A 10 -16.03 33.89 -20.79
N GLU A 11 -14.84 33.33 -20.65
CA GLU A 11 -14.65 31.91 -20.35
C GLU A 11 -15.30 31.61 -18.99
N GLU A 12 -16.38 30.83 -18.99
CA GLU A 12 -16.94 30.24 -17.78
C GLU A 12 -15.85 29.33 -17.17
N SER A 13 -15.23 29.80 -16.08
CA SER A 13 -14.41 28.95 -15.22
C SER A 13 -15.34 27.93 -14.55
N SER A 14 -15.41 26.74 -15.13
CA SER A 14 -16.01 25.58 -14.45
C SER A 14 -15.15 25.25 -13.24
N ASP A 15 -15.60 25.66 -12.05
CA ASP A 15 -15.07 25.22 -10.77
C ASP A 15 -15.28 23.70 -10.64
N GLU A 16 -14.37 22.90 -11.22
CA GLU A 16 -14.25 21.49 -10.89
C GLU A 16 -13.78 21.39 -9.45
N ALA A 17 -14.70 21.09 -8.53
CA ALA A 17 -14.35 20.73 -7.16
C ALA A 17 -13.30 19.61 -7.21
N PRO A 18 -12.20 19.68 -6.43
CA PRO A 18 -11.11 18.72 -6.54
C PRO A 18 -11.65 17.31 -6.31
N ILE A 19 -11.47 16.44 -7.32
CA ILE A 19 -11.94 15.03 -7.38
C ILE A 19 -11.65 14.28 -6.07
N ASN A 20 -10.57 14.65 -5.38
CA ASN A 20 -10.21 14.12 -4.07
C ASN A 20 -11.30 14.20 -3.00
N ASN A 21 -12.24 15.16 -3.05
CA ASN A 21 -13.25 15.30 -1.99
C ASN A 21 -14.38 14.25 -2.07
N THR A 22 -14.62 13.62 -3.22
CA THR A 22 -15.71 12.64 -3.40
C THR A 22 -15.27 11.18 -3.26
N LEU A 23 -13.98 10.88 -3.41
CA LEU A 23 -13.47 9.51 -3.34
C LEU A 23 -13.50 8.93 -1.92
N SER A 24 -13.88 7.66 -1.82
CA SER A 24 -13.73 6.84 -0.61
C SER A 24 -12.34 6.20 -0.58
N GLU A 25 -11.94 5.62 0.56
CA GLU A 25 -10.68 4.85 0.66
C GLU A 25 -10.66 3.67 -0.31
N TYR A 26 -11.82 3.04 -0.55
CA TYR A 26 -11.97 1.92 -1.48
C TYR A 26 -11.61 2.29 -2.92
N ASP A 27 -11.95 3.51 -3.34
CA ASP A 27 -11.66 4.00 -4.69
C ASP A 27 -10.16 4.23 -4.91
N LEU A 28 -9.36 4.29 -3.84
CA LEU A 28 -7.92 4.48 -3.91
C LEU A 28 -7.16 3.17 -4.16
N TYR A 29 -7.77 2.01 -3.89
CA TYR A 29 -7.07 0.73 -3.97
C TYR A 29 -6.56 0.40 -5.38
N PRO A 30 -7.38 0.52 -6.45
CA PRO A 30 -6.89 0.27 -7.81
C PRO A 30 -5.78 1.24 -8.22
N ILE A 31 -5.89 2.51 -7.81
CA ILE A 31 -4.92 3.57 -8.12
C ILE A 31 -3.57 3.27 -7.47
N LEU A 32 -3.59 2.90 -6.19
CA LEU A 32 -2.39 2.50 -5.46
C LEU A 32 -1.76 1.25 -6.08
N MET A 33 -2.56 0.22 -6.38
CA MET A 33 -2.04 -1.00 -6.99
C MET A 33 -1.39 -0.76 -8.35
N ASP A 34 -1.93 0.16 -9.16
CA ASP A 34 -1.34 0.54 -10.44
C ASP A 34 0.04 1.21 -10.25
N TYR A 35 0.14 2.21 -9.36
CA TYR A 35 1.40 2.84 -8.99
C TYR A 35 2.45 1.83 -8.48
N LEU A 36 2.06 0.96 -7.55
CA LEU A 36 2.97 -0.04 -6.97
C LEU A 36 3.46 -1.04 -8.02
N LYS A 37 2.61 -1.37 -8.99
CA LYS A 37 2.98 -2.25 -10.10
C LYS A 37 3.89 -1.54 -11.11
N SER A 38 3.58 -0.30 -11.52
CA SER A 38 4.35 0.41 -12.54
C SER A 38 5.71 0.87 -12.03
N GLU A 39 5.74 1.51 -10.86
CA GLU A 39 6.95 2.17 -10.34
C GLU A 39 7.82 1.21 -9.53
N HIS A 40 7.19 0.29 -8.77
CA HIS A 40 7.89 -0.60 -7.84
C HIS A 40 7.91 -2.06 -8.27
N GLN A 41 7.28 -2.41 -9.39
CA GLN A 41 7.20 -3.79 -9.92
C GLN A 41 6.63 -4.79 -8.89
N LEU A 42 5.72 -4.32 -8.04
CA LEU A 42 5.10 -5.13 -6.99
C LEU A 42 3.93 -5.95 -7.53
N TYR A 43 3.77 -7.14 -6.95
CA TYR A 43 2.61 -7.99 -7.17
C TYR A 43 1.65 -7.83 -6.01
N CYS A 44 0.60 -7.04 -6.22
CA CYS A 44 -0.33 -6.61 -5.17
C CYS A 44 -1.62 -7.43 -5.16
N LEU A 45 -2.23 -7.52 -3.98
CA LEU A 45 -3.60 -7.99 -3.77
C LEU A 45 -4.28 -7.12 -2.71
N ARG A 46 -5.57 -6.85 -2.91
CA ARG A 46 -6.42 -6.21 -1.90
C ARG A 46 -6.95 -7.26 -0.93
N ILE A 47 -7.02 -6.91 0.35
CA ILE A 47 -7.60 -7.73 1.41
C ILE A 47 -8.98 -7.19 1.76
N ASP A 48 -10.03 -7.99 1.55
CA ASP A 48 -11.40 -7.59 1.88
C ASP A 48 -11.75 -7.85 3.33
N GLU A 49 -11.99 -6.79 4.09
CA GLU A 49 -12.47 -6.88 5.46
C GLU A 49 -13.80 -7.65 5.58
N LYS A 50 -14.61 -7.70 4.52
CA LYS A 50 -15.87 -8.47 4.47
C LYS A 50 -15.64 -9.97 4.29
N ARG A 51 -14.45 -10.37 3.82
CA ARG A 51 -14.03 -11.78 3.70
C ARG A 51 -13.32 -12.31 4.95
N SER A 52 -13.29 -11.51 6.03
CA SER A 52 -12.87 -11.95 7.35
C SER A 52 -14.00 -12.68 8.09
N LYS A 53 -13.65 -13.62 8.99
CA LYS A 53 -14.63 -14.39 9.79
C LYS A 53 -15.48 -13.53 10.73
N ASN A 54 -15.06 -12.29 11.03
CA ASN A 54 -15.78 -11.32 11.89
C ASN A 54 -16.02 -11.78 13.34
N ASN A 55 -15.19 -12.68 13.86
CA ASN A 55 -15.37 -13.27 15.19
C ASN A 55 -14.94 -12.33 16.35
N LEU A 56 -14.30 -11.21 16.05
CA LEU A 56 -13.70 -10.28 17.03
C LEU A 56 -14.63 -9.12 17.43
N GLY A 57 -15.89 -9.14 17.01
CA GLY A 57 -16.86 -8.07 17.26
C GLY A 57 -16.76 -6.89 16.30
N SER A 58 -17.65 -5.90 16.47
CA SER A 58 -17.72 -4.72 15.60
C SER A 58 -16.40 -3.93 15.65
N GLY A 59 -15.78 -3.72 14.49
CA GLY A 59 -14.51 -3.02 14.36
C GLY A 59 -13.27 -3.85 14.72
N GLY A 60 -13.40 -5.14 15.03
CA GLY A 60 -12.26 -6.01 15.33
C GLY A 60 -11.28 -6.15 14.16
N ASN A 61 -11.80 -6.24 12.93
CA ASN A 61 -10.97 -6.38 11.73
C ASN A 61 -10.13 -5.13 11.44
N GLN A 62 -10.53 -3.97 11.97
CA GLN A 62 -9.80 -2.71 11.78
C GLN A 62 -8.34 -2.81 12.27
N TRP A 63 -8.08 -3.70 13.23
CA TRP A 63 -6.79 -3.90 13.89
C TRP A 63 -6.17 -5.26 13.56
N LEU A 64 -6.65 -5.91 12.51
CA LEU A 64 -6.28 -7.29 12.18
C LEU A 64 -5.37 -7.39 10.97
N HIS A 65 -5.71 -6.71 9.87
CA HIS A 65 -5.04 -6.86 8.59
C HIS A 65 -4.97 -5.53 7.84
N PRO A 66 -4.02 -5.35 6.91
CA PRO A 66 -3.93 -4.16 6.08
C PRO A 66 -5.00 -4.17 4.97
N ASP A 67 -5.09 -3.07 4.21
CA ASP A 67 -5.98 -2.97 3.06
C ASP A 67 -5.38 -3.65 1.81
N ILE A 68 -4.08 -3.46 1.57
CA ILE A 68 -3.35 -4.03 0.43
C ILE A 68 -2.06 -4.70 0.92
N VAL A 69 -1.74 -5.83 0.31
CA VAL A 69 -0.48 -6.56 0.50
C VAL A 69 0.21 -6.73 -0.84
N ALA A 70 1.54 -6.83 -0.83
CA ALA A 70 2.27 -7.10 -2.05
C ALA A 70 3.53 -7.94 -1.85
N MET A 71 3.95 -8.57 -2.94
CA MET A 71 5.18 -9.36 -3.02
C MET A 71 6.16 -8.69 -3.99
N GLU A 72 7.40 -8.50 -3.54
CA GLU A 72 8.55 -8.10 -4.36
C GLU A 72 9.48 -9.30 -4.52
N PRO A 73 9.59 -9.91 -5.71
CA PRO A 73 10.48 -11.04 -5.93
C PRO A 73 11.93 -10.54 -6.19
N VAL A 74 12.61 -10.12 -5.13
CA VAL A 74 13.96 -9.52 -5.16
C VAL A 74 14.95 -10.32 -6.00
N ALA A 75 14.92 -11.66 -5.87
CA ALA A 75 15.85 -12.52 -6.55
C ALA A 75 15.43 -12.85 -8.00
N GLN A 76 14.29 -12.39 -8.52
CA GLN A 76 13.73 -12.85 -9.80
C GLN A 76 14.72 -12.74 -10.97
N GLN A 77 15.47 -11.64 -11.04
CA GLN A 77 16.42 -11.38 -12.12
C GLN A 77 17.82 -11.96 -11.84
N TRP A 78 18.05 -12.58 -10.68
CA TRP A 78 19.36 -13.10 -10.32
C TRP A 78 19.68 -14.39 -11.09
N HIS A 79 20.98 -14.62 -11.26
CA HIS A 79 21.50 -15.86 -11.83
C HIS A 79 21.08 -17.07 -10.97
N GLN A 80 20.77 -18.20 -11.63
CA GLN A 80 20.25 -19.40 -10.98
C GLN A 80 21.11 -19.90 -9.81
N TYR A 81 22.43 -19.89 -9.95
CA TYR A 81 23.34 -20.31 -8.87
C TYR A 81 23.30 -19.39 -7.66
N VAL A 82 23.12 -18.07 -7.86
CA VAL A 82 22.99 -17.11 -6.75
C VAL A 82 21.67 -17.32 -6.02
N LYS A 83 20.57 -17.54 -6.76
CA LYS A 83 19.28 -17.92 -6.18
C LYS A 83 19.39 -19.16 -5.30
N SER A 84 20.06 -20.21 -5.80
CA SER A 84 20.27 -21.44 -5.04
C SER A 84 21.04 -21.18 -3.74
N CYS A 85 22.11 -20.39 -3.78
CA CYS A 85 22.87 -20.03 -2.57
C CYS A 85 22.02 -19.28 -1.55
N VAL A 86 21.21 -18.31 -2.00
CA VAL A 86 20.36 -17.50 -1.13
C VAL A 86 19.27 -18.35 -0.50
N LEU A 87 18.57 -19.18 -1.29
CA LEU A 87 17.51 -20.05 -0.80
C LEU A 87 18.04 -21.10 0.19
N GLN A 88 19.18 -21.74 -0.11
CA GLN A 88 19.78 -22.74 0.78
C GLN A 88 20.43 -22.11 2.03
N GLY A 89 20.95 -20.90 1.90
CA GLY A 89 21.56 -20.14 2.99
C GLY A 89 20.58 -19.41 3.91
N GLY A 90 19.26 -19.58 3.70
CA GLY A 90 18.23 -18.90 4.49
C GLY A 90 18.11 -17.40 4.22
N GLY A 91 18.64 -16.91 3.11
CA GLY A 91 18.51 -15.53 2.67
C GLY A 91 17.13 -15.25 2.06
N GLN A 92 16.74 -13.97 2.05
CA GLN A 92 15.44 -13.55 1.50
C GLN A 92 15.48 -13.45 -0.03
N SER A 93 14.67 -14.27 -0.71
CA SER A 93 14.43 -14.16 -2.15
C SER A 93 13.23 -13.29 -2.51
N VAL A 94 12.42 -12.94 -1.51
CA VAL A 94 11.17 -12.19 -1.62
C VAL A 94 11.10 -11.19 -0.48
N ARG A 95 10.53 -10.02 -0.75
CA ARG A 95 10.12 -9.04 0.26
C ARG A 95 8.61 -8.92 0.29
N LEU A 96 8.01 -8.88 1.47
CA LEU A 96 6.57 -8.71 1.64
C LEU A 96 6.27 -7.28 2.10
N TRP A 97 5.27 -6.68 1.47
CA TRP A 97 4.86 -5.30 1.66
C TRP A 97 3.41 -5.26 2.15
N SER A 98 3.11 -4.27 2.98
CA SER A 98 1.80 -4.07 3.58
C SER A 98 1.43 -2.59 3.58
N PHE A 99 0.21 -2.27 3.18
CA PHE A 99 -0.26 -0.90 2.97
C PHE A 99 -1.60 -0.68 3.68
N GLU A 100 -1.65 0.31 4.56
CA GLU A 100 -2.87 0.84 5.16
C GLU A 100 -3.20 2.17 4.48
N VAL A 101 -4.38 2.26 3.86
CA VAL A 101 -4.76 3.39 3.02
C VAL A 101 -5.69 4.30 3.78
N LYS A 102 -5.43 5.61 3.72
CA LYS A 102 -6.27 6.66 4.31
C LYS A 102 -6.49 7.77 3.30
N LYS A 103 -7.59 8.50 3.44
CA LYS A 103 -7.86 9.64 2.54
C LYS A 103 -7.01 10.86 2.89
N THR A 104 -7.29 11.48 4.03
CA THR A 104 -6.63 12.72 4.47
C THR A 104 -6.06 12.56 5.87
N LEU A 105 -4.79 12.95 6.04
CA LEU A 105 -4.14 13.00 7.33
C LEU A 105 -4.21 14.43 7.90
N THR A 106 -4.76 14.53 9.10
CA THR A 106 -4.95 15.77 9.85
C THR A 106 -4.38 15.58 11.25
N MET A 107 -4.16 16.68 11.98
CA MET A 107 -3.72 16.59 13.38
C MET A 107 -4.69 15.79 14.27
N GLY A 108 -5.99 15.76 13.93
CA GLY A 108 -7.00 15.03 14.69
C GLY A 108 -6.99 13.52 14.48
N ASN A 109 -6.43 13.02 13.37
CA ASN A 109 -6.47 11.58 13.03
C ASN A 109 -5.10 10.93 12.81
N VAL A 110 -4.02 11.72 12.60
CA VAL A 110 -2.71 11.21 12.16
C VAL A 110 -2.19 10.09 13.05
N ARG A 111 -2.28 10.23 14.38
CA ARG A 111 -1.86 9.19 15.32
C ARG A 111 -2.70 7.92 15.19
N LYS A 112 -4.02 8.05 15.13
CA LYS A 112 -4.93 6.90 15.00
C LYS A 112 -4.63 6.13 13.70
N CYS A 113 -4.56 6.84 12.58
CA CYS A 113 -4.25 6.27 11.27
C CYS A 113 -2.87 5.60 11.25
N PHE A 114 -1.86 6.27 11.81
CA PHE A 114 -0.51 5.73 11.87
C PHE A 114 -0.43 4.47 12.74
N PHE A 115 -1.04 4.46 13.93
CA PHE A 115 -1.02 3.27 14.78
C PHE A 115 -1.88 2.12 14.23
N GLN A 116 -2.89 2.42 13.42
CA GLN A 116 -3.58 1.40 12.64
C GLN A 116 -2.62 0.75 11.64
N ALA A 117 -1.85 1.54 10.88
CA ALA A 117 -0.82 1.02 9.98
C ALA A 117 0.26 0.21 10.73
N VAL A 118 0.69 0.66 11.91
CA VAL A 118 1.61 -0.10 12.78
C VAL A 118 1.02 -1.46 13.15
N SER A 119 -0.22 -1.49 13.65
CA SER A 119 -0.90 -2.73 14.06
C SER A 119 -1.03 -3.70 12.88
N ASN A 120 -1.42 -3.20 11.72
CA ASN A 120 -1.80 -4.02 10.58
C ASN A 120 -0.62 -4.41 9.69
N SER A 121 0.51 -3.70 9.76
CA SER A 121 1.63 -3.84 8.81
C SER A 121 2.98 -4.17 9.44
N SER A 122 3.12 -4.23 10.77
CA SER A 122 4.42 -4.52 11.41
C SER A 122 4.94 -5.93 11.15
N TRP A 123 4.08 -6.85 10.69
CA TRP A 123 4.48 -8.20 10.33
C TRP A 123 5.33 -8.28 9.06
N ALA A 124 5.18 -7.29 8.15
CA ALA A 124 5.79 -7.28 6.83
C ALA A 124 7.23 -6.75 6.85
N SER A 125 7.97 -7.02 5.77
CA SER A 125 9.31 -6.47 5.58
C SER A 125 9.29 -4.95 5.49
N GLU A 126 8.29 -4.40 4.79
CA GLU A 126 8.06 -2.96 4.67
C GLU A 126 6.56 -2.68 4.84
N GLY A 127 6.22 -1.75 5.73
CA GLY A 127 4.84 -1.37 6.02
C GLY A 127 4.65 0.12 5.78
N TYR A 128 3.55 0.50 5.12
CA TYR A 128 3.29 1.86 4.70
C TYR A 128 1.91 2.35 5.12
N LEU A 129 1.86 3.59 5.58
CA LEU A 129 0.63 4.39 5.61
C LEU A 129 0.56 5.18 4.29
N VAL A 130 -0.53 5.02 3.55
CA VAL A 130 -0.77 5.73 2.30
C VAL A 130 -1.84 6.80 2.52
N ALA A 131 -1.62 8.00 1.99
CA ALA A 131 -2.61 9.07 2.00
C ALA A 131 -2.63 9.85 0.69
N THR A 132 -3.75 10.47 0.33
CA THR A 132 -3.82 11.37 -0.85
C THR A 132 -3.58 12.83 -0.49
N SER A 133 -3.66 13.16 0.81
CA SER A 133 -3.42 14.52 1.30
C SER A 133 -2.95 14.54 2.74
N ILE A 134 -2.03 15.46 3.02
CA ILE A 134 -1.53 15.79 4.36
C ILE A 134 -1.89 17.25 4.62
N ALA A 135 -2.61 17.52 5.70
CA ALA A 135 -3.28 18.80 5.90
C ALA A 135 -2.31 19.98 6.08
N ASP A 136 -1.23 19.80 6.83
CA ASP A 136 -0.23 20.84 7.07
C ASP A 136 1.12 20.26 7.53
N SER A 137 2.13 21.13 7.65
CA SER A 137 3.50 20.77 8.03
C SER A 137 3.64 20.17 9.44
N ARG A 138 2.69 20.44 10.36
CA ARG A 138 2.71 19.82 11.70
C ARG A 138 2.35 18.34 11.61
N VAL A 139 1.44 17.98 10.70
CA VAL A 139 1.09 16.59 10.43
C VAL A 139 2.30 15.86 9.84
N GLU A 140 3.03 16.47 8.90
CA GLU A 140 4.26 15.89 8.37
C GLU A 140 5.34 15.71 9.44
N GLN A 141 5.53 16.68 10.32
CA GLN A 141 6.51 16.60 11.40
C GLN A 141 6.17 15.46 12.39
N GLU A 142 4.88 15.29 12.71
CA GLU A 142 4.37 14.18 13.52
C GLU A 142 4.61 12.83 12.81
N LEU A 143 4.32 12.72 11.51
CA LEU A 143 4.59 11.52 10.72
C LEU A 143 6.07 11.16 10.69
N ARG A 144 6.97 12.14 10.55
CA ARG A 144 8.44 11.91 10.60
C ARG A 144 8.86 11.32 11.94
N MET A 145 8.34 11.87 13.05
CA MET A 145 8.62 11.36 14.38
C MET A 145 8.12 9.92 14.56
N LEU A 146 6.85 9.66 14.21
CA LEU A 146 6.22 8.34 14.34
C LEU A 146 6.89 7.30 13.44
N SER A 147 7.22 7.66 12.20
CA SER A 147 7.95 6.82 11.25
C SER A 147 9.32 6.43 11.77
N ALA A 148 10.09 7.38 12.32
CA ALA A 148 11.38 7.09 12.92
C ALA A 148 11.28 6.14 14.13
N LEU A 149 10.23 6.27 14.94
CA LEU A 149 10.02 5.45 16.14
C LEU A 149 9.53 4.02 15.83
N HIS A 150 8.61 3.88 14.87
CA HIS A 150 7.88 2.63 14.65
C HIS A 150 8.20 1.95 13.31
N GLY A 151 8.90 2.64 12.41
CA GLY A 151 9.41 2.08 11.16
C GLY A 151 8.37 1.92 10.05
N ILE A 152 7.19 2.53 10.16
CA ILE A 152 6.19 2.58 9.09
C ILE A 152 6.55 3.74 8.14
N GLY A 153 6.61 3.46 6.84
CA GLY A 153 6.83 4.45 5.80
C GLY A 153 5.54 5.21 5.47
N VAL A 154 5.67 6.27 4.68
CA VAL A 154 4.53 7.08 4.22
C VAL A 154 4.62 7.27 2.71
N ILE A 155 3.51 7.01 2.03
CA ILE A 155 3.34 7.30 0.59
C ILE A 155 2.26 8.37 0.44
N LEU A 156 2.55 9.41 -0.34
CA LEU A 156 1.60 10.40 -0.78
C LEU A 156 1.12 10.02 -2.20
N LEU A 157 -0.08 9.46 -2.28
CA LEU A 157 -0.67 8.97 -3.52
C LEU A 157 -1.29 10.12 -4.32
N SER A 158 -0.84 10.31 -5.55
CA SER A 158 -1.45 11.23 -6.51
C SER A 158 -2.58 10.52 -7.25
N VAL A 159 -3.82 10.92 -6.96
CA VAL A 159 -5.03 10.31 -7.54
C VAL A 159 -5.12 10.53 -9.05
N ASN A 160 -4.82 11.74 -9.50
CA ASN A 160 -4.97 12.13 -10.90
C ASN A 160 -3.81 11.65 -11.77
N ASN A 161 -2.62 11.51 -11.19
CA ASN A 161 -1.45 10.99 -11.87
C ASN A 161 -0.66 10.04 -10.96
N PRO A 162 -1.00 8.73 -10.95
CA PRO A 162 -0.38 7.76 -10.07
C PRO A 162 1.15 7.72 -10.17
N SER A 163 1.72 7.99 -11.36
CA SER A 163 3.17 8.07 -11.57
C SER A 163 3.87 9.20 -10.82
N GLU A 164 3.14 10.24 -10.43
CA GLU A 164 3.64 11.36 -9.60
C GLU A 164 3.50 11.09 -8.10
N SER A 165 3.06 9.89 -7.69
CA SER A 165 2.96 9.54 -6.28
C SER A 165 4.34 9.46 -5.62
N GLU A 166 4.45 10.00 -4.40
CA GLU A 166 5.72 10.19 -3.71
C GLU A 166 5.89 9.21 -2.54
N LEU A 167 7.05 8.55 -2.49
CA LEU A 167 7.52 7.86 -1.29
C LEU A 167 8.07 8.88 -0.27
N LEU A 168 7.17 9.60 0.40
CA LEU A 168 7.50 10.71 1.30
C LEU A 168 8.44 10.29 2.45
N LEU A 169 8.19 9.13 3.06
CA LEU A 169 9.05 8.56 4.12
C LEU A 169 9.31 7.07 3.83
N PRO A 170 10.58 6.63 3.76
CA PRO A 170 10.88 5.22 3.56
C PRO A 170 10.52 4.40 4.82
N ALA A 171 9.99 3.19 4.63
CA ALA A 171 9.78 2.26 5.73
C ALA A 171 11.11 1.71 6.26
N LYS A 172 11.14 1.34 7.54
CA LYS A 172 12.29 0.60 8.08
C LYS A 172 12.20 -0.85 7.60
N LYS A 173 13.15 -1.25 6.76
CA LYS A 173 13.24 -2.64 6.27
C LYS A 173 13.45 -3.62 7.41
N ARG A 174 12.58 -4.62 7.51
CA ARG A 174 12.68 -5.74 8.45
C ARG A 174 13.15 -7.00 7.72
N PRO A 175 14.23 -7.66 8.18
CA PRO A 175 14.78 -8.85 7.54
C PRO A 175 13.99 -10.12 7.88
N GLU A 176 13.09 -10.07 8.85
CA GLU A 176 12.30 -11.22 9.28
C GLU A 176 10.82 -10.84 9.23
N ILE A 177 10.03 -11.74 8.66
CA ILE A 177 8.57 -11.66 8.67
C ILE A 177 8.07 -12.20 10.00
N ASP A 178 7.14 -11.48 10.63
CA ASP A 178 6.46 -11.99 11.83
C ASP A 178 5.41 -13.03 11.42
N TRP A 179 5.86 -14.28 11.31
CA TRP A 179 5.00 -15.40 10.90
C TRP A 179 3.89 -15.71 11.92
N GLN A 180 4.02 -15.31 13.18
CA GLN A 180 2.94 -15.49 14.16
C GLN A 180 1.76 -14.58 13.85
N SER A 181 2.04 -13.30 13.55
CA SER A 181 1.02 -12.37 13.08
C SER A 181 0.43 -12.82 11.75
N VAL A 182 1.26 -13.24 10.78
CA VAL A 182 0.78 -13.77 9.49
C VAL A 182 -0.17 -14.96 9.70
N ASN A 183 0.21 -15.95 10.51
CA ASN A 183 -0.63 -17.13 10.75
C ASN A 183 -1.99 -16.75 11.32
N ARG A 184 -2.03 -15.81 12.26
CA ARG A 184 -3.28 -15.28 12.83
C ARG A 184 -4.16 -14.64 11.75
N ILE A 185 -3.59 -13.87 10.83
CA ILE A 185 -4.37 -13.21 9.76
C ILE A 185 -4.88 -14.24 8.75
N VAL A 186 -4.07 -15.23 8.36
CA VAL A 186 -4.46 -16.34 7.47
C VAL A 186 -5.66 -17.12 8.01
N GLU A 187 -5.71 -17.32 9.32
CA GLU A 187 -6.84 -17.99 9.96
C GLU A 187 -8.12 -17.16 9.90
N GLU A 188 -8.04 -15.84 9.81
CA GLU A 188 -9.19 -14.94 9.90
C GLU A 188 -9.71 -14.43 8.56
N ASN A 189 -8.83 -14.21 7.56
CA ASN A 189 -9.20 -13.60 6.28
C ASN A 189 -8.82 -14.47 5.08
N ALA A 190 -9.80 -14.74 4.20
CA ALA A 190 -9.62 -15.60 3.04
C ALA A 190 -8.71 -14.99 1.95
N ASP A 191 -8.78 -13.68 1.68
CA ASP A 191 -7.91 -13.04 0.68
C ASP A 191 -6.45 -13.06 1.12
N PHE A 192 -6.21 -12.85 2.42
CA PHE A 192 -4.85 -12.89 2.97
C PHE A 192 -4.28 -14.31 2.93
N LYS A 193 -5.12 -15.33 3.15
CA LYS A 193 -4.74 -16.72 2.94
C LYS A 193 -4.36 -16.97 1.48
N ASP A 194 -5.16 -16.50 0.53
CA ASP A 194 -4.88 -16.64 -0.91
C ASP A 194 -3.56 -15.96 -1.28
N PHE A 195 -3.27 -14.79 -0.73
CA PHE A 195 -1.97 -14.10 -0.88
C PHE A 195 -0.79 -14.96 -0.38
N ILE A 196 -0.88 -15.49 0.84
CA ILE A 196 0.20 -16.33 1.41
C ILE A 196 0.37 -17.63 0.62
N ASP A 197 -0.70 -18.21 0.08
CA ASP A 197 -0.59 -19.37 -0.81
C ASP A 197 0.19 -19.04 -2.09
N LEU A 198 -0.06 -17.89 -2.73
CA LEU A 198 0.70 -17.45 -3.90
C LEU A 198 2.19 -17.20 -3.57
N VAL A 199 2.48 -16.59 -2.41
CA VAL A 199 3.85 -16.40 -1.92
C VAL A 199 4.53 -17.76 -1.68
N SER A 200 3.83 -18.69 -1.03
CA SER A 200 4.31 -20.07 -0.79
C SER A 200 4.62 -20.80 -2.09
N ASN A 201 3.73 -20.69 -3.09
CA ASN A 201 3.94 -21.26 -4.42
C ASN A 201 5.19 -20.68 -5.09
N TYR A 202 5.46 -19.38 -4.98
CA TYR A 202 6.69 -18.77 -5.49
C TYR A 202 7.94 -19.40 -4.86
N TYR A 203 7.94 -19.64 -3.55
CA TYR A 203 9.03 -20.33 -2.86
C TYR A 203 9.18 -21.79 -3.30
N HIS A 204 8.08 -22.54 -3.32
CA HIS A 204 8.10 -24.00 -3.49
C HIS A 204 8.54 -24.42 -4.88
N TYR A 205 8.07 -23.74 -5.93
CA TYR A 205 8.35 -24.19 -7.28
C TYR A 205 9.80 -23.93 -7.71
N GLN A 206 10.59 -23.12 -7.01
CA GLN A 206 11.96 -22.71 -7.38
C GLN A 206 12.11 -22.20 -8.85
N THR A 207 11.00 -22.06 -9.58
CA THR A 207 10.98 -21.65 -10.98
C THR A 207 11.30 -20.17 -11.13
N GLY A 208 11.13 -19.40 -10.04
CA GLY A 208 11.17 -17.94 -10.05
C GLY A 208 10.12 -17.31 -10.97
N ARG A 209 9.11 -18.08 -11.43
CA ARG A 209 8.10 -17.63 -12.37
C ARG A 209 6.85 -17.17 -11.61
N VAL A 210 6.60 -15.87 -11.64
CA VAL A 210 5.34 -15.29 -11.16
C VAL A 210 4.26 -15.50 -12.22
N ARG A 211 3.11 -16.05 -11.83
CA ARG A 211 1.92 -16.12 -12.70
C ARG A 211 1.20 -14.79 -12.64
N SER A 212 1.60 -13.84 -13.47
CA SER A 212 1.13 -12.44 -13.42
C SER A 212 -0.39 -12.27 -13.43
N LYS A 213 -1.14 -13.21 -14.01
CA LYS A 213 -2.61 -13.20 -14.03
C LYS A 213 -3.28 -13.38 -12.67
N ASP A 214 -2.55 -13.91 -11.69
CA ASP A 214 -3.06 -14.19 -10.35
C ASP A 214 -2.91 -12.95 -9.42
N TRP A 215 -2.40 -11.81 -9.93
CA TRP A 215 -2.01 -10.62 -9.17
C TRP A 215 -2.52 -9.32 -9.81
N ASN A 216 -2.60 -8.23 -9.02
CA ASN A 216 -2.95 -6.88 -9.48
C ASN A 216 -4.32 -6.79 -10.20
N HIS A 217 -5.36 -7.41 -9.63
CA HIS A 217 -6.74 -7.37 -10.11
C HIS A 217 -7.68 -6.74 -9.09
#